data_AF-A0A7Y2UZ39-F1
#
_entry.id   AF-A0A7Y2UZ39-F1
#
_cell.length_a   1.000
_cell.length_b   1.000
_cell.length_c   1.000
_cell.angle_alpha   90.00
_cell.angle_beta   90.00
_cell.angle_gamma   90.00
#
_symmetry.space_group_name_H-M   'P 1'
#
loop_
_entity.id
_entity.type
_entity.pdbx_description
1 polymer ?
#
loop_
_entity_poly.entity_id
_entity_poly.type
_entity_poly.pdbx_seq_one_letter_code
_entity_poly.pdbx_strand_id
1 'polypeptide(L)'
;MPEGWKFKELDEVTSISAEGDKPKAFSEERSEFCNIPIYSNGISKKELYGYTDKPKIKEESVTISTRGTIGFVCLRFNHMLQLLDWC
;
A
#
# COMPACT_ATOMS: atom_id res chain seq x y z
N MET A 1 -9.09 -29.15 8.59
CA MET A 1 -8.83 -28.50 7.30
C MET A 1 -9.41 -29.40 6.21
N PRO A 2 -10.16 -28.89 5.22
CA PRO A 2 -10.68 -29.72 4.14
C PRO A 2 -9.54 -30.40 3.37
N GLU A 3 -9.85 -31.50 2.70
CA GLU A 3 -8.87 -32.24 1.89
C GLU A 3 -8.24 -31.33 0.83
N GLY A 4 -6.91 -31.41 0.67
CA GLY A 4 -6.15 -30.59 -0.28
C GLY A 4 -5.69 -29.21 0.23
N TRP A 5 -6.15 -28.76 1.40
CA TRP A 5 -5.67 -27.51 1.99
C TRP A 5 -4.25 -27.67 2.51
N LYS A 6 -3.43 -26.62 2.36
CA LYS A 6 -2.03 -26.59 2.81
C LYS A 6 -1.76 -25.30 3.55
N PHE A 7 -1.01 -25.41 4.64
CA PHE A 7 -0.36 -24.24 5.23
C PHE A 7 0.85 -23.89 4.38
N LYS A 8 0.97 -22.60 4.08
CA LYS A 8 2.09 -22.00 3.36
C LYS A 8 2.45 -20.68 4.00
N GLU A 9 3.72 -20.32 3.89
CA GLU A 9 4.19 -18.98 4.21
C GLU A 9 3.75 -18.00 3.10
N LEU A 10 3.66 -16.71 3.44
CA LEU A 10 3.14 -15.71 2.50
C LEU A 10 4.10 -15.49 1.31
N ASP A 11 5.40 -15.56 1.55
CA ASP A 11 6.44 -15.41 0.52
C ASP A 11 6.45 -16.57 -0.49
N GLU A 12 5.93 -17.74 -0.12
CA GLU A 12 5.77 -18.87 -1.04
C GLU A 12 4.69 -18.64 -2.10
N VAL A 13 3.73 -17.74 -1.85
CA VAL A 13 2.54 -17.54 -2.70
C VAL A 13 2.32 -16.08 -3.09
N THR A 14 3.11 -15.14 -2.57
CA THR A 14 2.99 -13.71 -2.85
C THR A 14 4.34 -13.05 -3.03
N SER A 15 4.37 -11.92 -3.73
CA SER A 15 5.51 -11.00 -3.72
C SER A 15 5.31 -9.96 -2.62
N ILE A 16 6.16 -10.02 -1.60
CA ILE A 16 6.08 -9.09 -0.46
C ILE A 16 7.04 -7.93 -0.70
N SER A 17 6.55 -6.70 -0.55
CA SER A 17 7.39 -5.51 -0.57
C SER A 17 7.11 -4.64 0.64
N ALA A 18 8.16 -4.10 1.24
CA ALA A 18 8.03 -3.12 2.30
C ALA A 18 7.65 -1.75 1.74
N GLU A 19 6.93 -0.98 2.55
CA GLU A 19 6.52 0.39 2.28
C GLU A 19 7.75 1.30 2.04
N GLY A 20 7.62 2.28 1.15
CA GLY A 20 8.76 3.08 0.65
C GLY A 20 8.85 4.50 1.18
N ASP A 21 9.92 5.19 0.80
CA ASP A 21 10.09 6.63 1.03
C ASP A 21 9.18 7.48 0.15
N LYS A 22 8.92 8.72 0.60
CA LYS A 22 8.14 9.73 -0.13
C LYS A 22 8.64 9.86 -1.58
N PRO A 23 7.77 9.75 -2.60
CA PRO A 23 8.19 9.88 -3.99
C PRO A 23 8.69 11.31 -4.26
N LYS A 24 9.60 11.44 -5.24
CA LYS A 24 10.10 12.74 -5.68
C LYS A 24 9.00 13.63 -6.25
N ALA A 25 8.07 13.04 -7.00
CA ALA A 25 6.86 13.70 -7.45
C ALA A 25 5.76 13.45 -6.42
N PHE A 26 5.40 14.50 -5.68
CA PHE A 26 4.34 14.47 -4.68
C PHE A 26 3.47 15.71 -4.80
N SER A 27 2.16 15.51 -4.74
CA SER A 27 1.17 16.58 -4.62
C SER A 27 0.13 16.19 -3.57
N GLU A 28 -0.33 17.14 -2.76
CA GLU A 28 -1.45 16.90 -1.85
C GLU A 28 -2.78 16.79 -2.62
N GLU A 29 -2.87 17.50 -3.74
CA GLU A 29 -4.05 17.52 -4.59
C GLU A 29 -3.83 16.76 -5.89
N ARG A 30 -4.89 16.13 -6.39
CA ARG A 30 -4.86 15.41 -7.67
C ARG A 30 -4.69 16.41 -8.82
N SER A 31 -3.76 16.12 -9.72
CA SER A 31 -3.55 16.89 -10.94
C SER A 31 -3.37 15.96 -12.14
N GLU A 32 -3.26 16.53 -13.35
CA GLU A 32 -2.95 15.76 -14.56
C GLU A 32 -1.58 15.07 -14.48
N PHE A 33 -0.62 15.67 -13.76
CA PHE A 33 0.73 15.15 -13.59
C PHE A 33 0.86 14.19 -12.40
N CYS A 34 0.14 14.44 -11.31
CA CYS A 34 0.10 13.60 -10.11
C CYS A 34 -1.33 13.10 -9.92
N ASN A 35 -1.66 11.99 -10.58
CA ASN A 35 -3.01 11.41 -10.57
C ASN A 35 -3.08 10.04 -9.87
N ILE A 36 -1.96 9.51 -9.41
CA ILE A 36 -1.87 8.20 -8.77
C ILE A 36 -1.91 8.38 -7.26
N PRO A 37 -2.90 7.81 -6.56
CA PRO A 37 -3.02 8.01 -5.13
C PRO A 37 -1.92 7.29 -4.36
N ILE A 38 -1.43 7.99 -3.35
CA ILE A 38 -0.49 7.51 -2.36
C ILE A 38 -1.27 7.28 -1.08
N TYR A 39 -1.23 6.07 -0.56
CA TYR A 39 -1.88 5.74 0.70
C TYR A 39 -0.85 5.56 1.81
N SER A 40 -1.21 5.99 3.02
CA SER A 40 -0.57 5.50 4.23
C SER A 40 -1.50 4.48 4.88
N ASN A 41 -0.93 3.47 5.53
CA ASN A 41 -1.70 2.50 6.32
C ASN A 41 -1.78 2.90 7.81
N GLY A 42 -1.61 4.19 8.12
CA GLY A 42 -1.77 4.72 9.47
C GLY A 42 -3.24 4.89 9.88
N ILE A 43 -3.52 4.81 11.18
CA ILE A 43 -4.85 5.09 11.78
C ILE A 43 -5.24 6.58 11.69
N SER A 44 -4.29 7.44 11.28
CA SER A 44 -4.54 8.86 11.18
C SER A 44 -5.54 9.14 10.04
N LYS A 45 -6.29 10.24 10.13
CA LYS A 45 -7.44 10.59 9.27
C LYS A 45 -7.14 10.69 7.76
N LYS A 46 -5.94 10.35 7.29
CA LYS A 46 -5.50 10.46 5.91
C LYS A 46 -5.03 9.09 5.39
N GLU A 47 -5.98 8.18 5.15
CA GLU A 47 -5.71 6.98 4.35
C GLU A 47 -5.08 7.37 3.00
N LEU A 48 -5.55 8.47 2.40
CA LEU A 48 -4.94 9.12 1.25
C LEU A 48 -3.95 10.19 1.73
N TYR A 49 -2.66 9.94 1.50
CA TYR A 49 -1.56 10.84 1.83
C TYR A 49 -1.37 11.94 0.77
N GLY A 50 -1.62 11.62 -0.50
CA GLY A 50 -1.50 12.54 -1.64
C GLY A 50 -1.45 11.79 -2.96
N TYR A 51 -0.79 12.37 -3.96
CA TYR A 51 -0.68 11.82 -5.31
C TYR A 51 0.75 11.88 -5.85
N THR A 52 1.08 10.93 -6.73
CA THR A 52 2.37 10.80 -7.44
C THR A 52 2.12 10.64 -8.95
N ASP A 53 3.18 10.79 -9.74
CA ASP A 53 3.21 10.51 -11.18
C ASP A 53 3.44 9.02 -11.48
N LYS A 54 3.97 8.26 -10.52
CA LYS A 54 4.43 6.87 -10.70
C LYS A 54 3.91 5.94 -9.61
N PRO A 55 3.23 4.83 -9.98
CA PRO A 55 2.80 3.83 -9.01
C PRO A 55 3.97 2.90 -8.65
N LYS A 56 4.00 2.41 -7.42
CA LYS A 56 4.92 1.34 -7.00
C LYS A 56 4.29 -0.05 -7.22
N ILE A 57 2.99 -0.16 -6.97
CA ILE A 57 2.22 -1.39 -7.16
C ILE A 57 1.15 -1.12 -8.23
N LYS A 58 1.13 -1.95 -9.26
CA LYS A 58 0.22 -1.80 -10.41
C LYS A 58 -0.92 -2.81 -10.38
N GLU A 59 -0.69 -3.91 -9.67
CA GLU A 59 -1.55 -5.06 -9.54
C GLU A 59 -2.46 -4.94 -8.32
N GLU A 60 -3.56 -5.69 -8.32
CA GLU A 60 -4.39 -5.87 -7.13
C GLU A 60 -3.54 -6.44 -5.99
N SER A 61 -3.64 -5.83 -4.82
CA SER A 61 -2.76 -6.14 -3.71
C SER A 61 -3.43 -6.00 -2.37
N VAL A 62 -2.82 -6.64 -1.39
CA VAL A 62 -3.21 -6.58 0.01
C VAL A 62 -2.10 -5.88 0.79
N THR A 63 -2.49 -4.97 1.66
CA THR A 63 -1.53 -4.14 2.39
C THR A 63 -1.76 -4.32 3.88
N ILE A 64 -0.68 -4.63 4.61
CA ILE A 64 -0.72 -4.94 6.03
C ILE A 64 0.09 -3.90 6.77
N SER A 65 -0.52 -3.29 7.77
CA SER A 65 0.12 -2.28 8.61
C SER A 65 1.15 -2.93 9.53
N THR A 66 2.39 -2.42 9.51
CA THR A 66 3.50 -2.91 10.35
C THR A 66 3.80 -1.99 11.54
N ARG A 67 3.20 -0.79 11.55
CA ARG A 67 3.33 0.24 12.58
C ARG A 67 1.96 0.90 12.81
N GLY A 68 1.74 1.49 13.98
CA GLY A 68 0.41 2.02 14.35
C GLY A 68 -0.61 0.91 14.56
N THR A 69 -1.56 0.76 13.64
CA THR A 69 -2.57 -0.33 13.59
C THR A 69 -1.96 -1.66 13.13
N ILE A 70 -0.99 -2.19 13.86
CA ILE A 70 -0.29 -3.43 13.47
C ILE A 70 -1.30 -4.55 13.13
N GLY A 71 -1.17 -5.13 11.94
CA GLY A 71 -2.05 -6.19 11.45
C GLY A 71 -3.32 -5.73 10.75
N PHE A 72 -3.58 -4.41 10.61
CA PHE A 72 -4.68 -3.91 9.80
C PHE A 72 -4.44 -4.21 8.31
N VAL A 73 -5.44 -4.83 7.68
CA VAL A 73 -5.40 -5.32 6.30
C VAL A 73 -6.34 -4.49 5.42
N CYS A 74 -5.83 -4.02 4.28
CA CYS A 74 -6.64 -3.32 3.28
C CYS A 74 -6.48 -3.97 1.89
N LEU A 75 -7.60 -4.15 1.18
CA LEU A 75 -7.64 -4.58 -0.21
C LEU A 75 -7.51 -3.39 -1.14
N ARG A 76 -6.62 -3.48 -2.13
CA ARG A 76 -6.33 -2.40 -3.08
C ARG A 76 -6.54 -2.92 -4.51
N PHE A 77 -7.47 -2.29 -5.23
CA PHE A 77 -7.87 -2.71 -6.58
C PHE A 77 -7.25 -1.85 -7.71
N ASN A 78 -6.58 -0.75 -7.37
CA ASN A 78 -6.06 0.21 -8.34
C ASN A 78 -4.55 0.38 -8.23
N HIS A 79 -3.94 1.00 -9.25
CA HIS A 79 -2.53 1.39 -9.28
C HIS A 79 -2.24 2.41 -8.18
N MET A 80 -1.29 2.10 -7.29
CA MET A 80 -1.05 2.91 -6.09
C MET A 80 0.43 2.95 -5.70
N LEU A 81 0.74 3.88 -4.80
CA LEU A 81 1.98 3.90 -4.04
C LEU A 81 1.66 3.89 -2.54
N GLN A 82 2.48 3.20 -1.75
CA GLN A 82 2.35 3.16 -0.29
C GLN A 82 3.54 3.84 0.38
N LEU A 83 3.28 4.65 1.42
CA LEU A 83 4.28 5.42 2.13
C LEU A 83 4.34 5.16 3.63
N LEU A 84 5.57 5.09 4.14
CA LEU A 84 5.83 5.15 5.56
C LEU A 84 5.36 6.50 6.08
N ASP A 85 4.30 6.51 6.91
CA ASP A 85 4.03 7.66 7.75
C ASP A 85 5.21 7.82 8.72
N TRP A 86 6.02 8.86 8.50
CA TRP A 86 7.01 9.31 9.48
C TRP A 86 6.32 10.32 10.39
N CYS A 87 6.20 9.91 11.67
CA CYS A 87 5.60 10.59 12.82
C CYS A 87 4.08 10.45 12.99
#